data_AF-A0A932WSC8-F1
#
_entry.id   AF-A0A932WSC8-F1
#
_cell.length_a   1.000
_cell.length_b   1.000
_cell.length_c   1.000
_cell.angle_alpha   90.00
_cell.angle_beta   90.00
_cell.angle_gamma   90.00
#
_symmetry.space_group_name_H-M   'P 1'
#
loop_
_entity.id
_entity.type
_entity.pdbx_description
1 polymer ?
#
loop_
_entity_poly.entity_id
_entity_poly.type
_entity_poly.pdbx_seq_one_letter_code
_entity_poly.pdbx_strand_id
1 'polypeptide(L)'
;MNLAIFYDAFAVAGDKYLLVNLKQYLFQKATDSSLFHSFFAKPVLNFETPLGMFANFIVDKKEHKDELDIKKGGIFPIVHGIRALALENKIRKTNTIHRIKDLQELGVLDKEFSMEIIETFNLLLTLRLKFRLQKIDAKEPLDNYINPNTLNSLEKDLLRDGLKIVDKFKKFISFHFKLNQM
;
A
#
# COMPACT_ATOMS: atom_id res chain seq x y z
N MET A 1 11.45 3.94 -6.92
CA MET A 1 10.43 4.76 -6.22
C MET A 1 10.04 6.02 -6.99
N ASN A 2 10.98 6.76 -7.59
CA ASN A 2 10.69 7.99 -8.36
C ASN A 2 9.63 7.80 -9.45
N LEU A 3 9.68 6.69 -10.18
CA LEU A 3 8.69 6.37 -11.20
C LEU A 3 7.27 6.21 -10.63
N ALA A 4 7.13 5.60 -9.44
CA ALA A 4 5.83 5.45 -8.78
C ALA A 4 5.24 6.81 -8.36
N ILE A 5 6.10 7.73 -7.91
CA ILE A 5 5.70 9.12 -7.60
C ILE A 5 5.23 9.83 -8.87
N PHE A 6 6.01 9.72 -9.96
CA PHE A 6 5.65 10.30 -11.25
C PHE A 6 4.34 9.73 -11.81
N TYR A 7 4.15 8.42 -11.73
CA TYR A 7 2.95 7.75 -12.19
C TYR A 7 1.68 8.25 -11.46
N ASP A 8 1.77 8.58 -10.18
CA ASP A 8 0.67 9.13 -9.39
C ASP A 8 0.56 10.67 -9.45
N ALA A 9 1.46 11.36 -10.15
CA ALA A 9 1.47 12.82 -10.21
C ALA A 9 0.18 13.39 -10.81
N PHE A 10 -0.21 14.58 -10.37
CA PHE A 10 -1.34 15.33 -10.91
C PHE A 10 -0.93 16.78 -11.12
N ALA A 11 -1.40 17.41 -12.20
CA ALA A 11 -1.07 18.79 -12.51
C ALA A 11 -1.90 19.71 -11.61
N VAL A 12 -1.24 20.42 -10.70
CA VAL A 12 -1.89 21.37 -9.79
C VAL A 12 -1.96 22.78 -10.40
N ALA A 13 -0.95 23.16 -11.20
CA ALA A 13 -0.88 24.44 -11.89
C ALA A 13 -0.08 24.31 -13.20
N GLY A 14 -0.24 25.29 -14.10
CA GLY A 14 0.44 25.33 -15.40
C GLY A 14 -0.26 24.49 -16.48
N ASP A 15 0.48 24.18 -17.55
CA ASP A 15 -0.05 23.38 -18.65
C ASP A 15 -0.11 21.88 -18.28
N LYS A 16 -1.33 21.40 -18.02
CA LYS A 16 -1.60 20.00 -17.69
C LYS A 16 -1.21 19.03 -18.82
N TYR A 17 -1.17 19.48 -20.08
CA TYR A 17 -0.89 18.59 -21.22
C TYR A 17 0.55 18.08 -21.21
N LEU A 18 1.50 18.81 -20.61
CA LEU A 18 2.87 18.32 -20.40
C LEU A 18 2.89 17.02 -19.59
N LEU A 19 2.17 16.98 -18.46
CA LEU A 19 2.08 15.79 -17.63
C LEU A 19 1.29 14.68 -18.34
N VAL A 20 0.20 15.01 -19.02
CA VAL A 20 -0.63 14.03 -19.75
C VAL A 20 0.20 13.33 -20.83
N ASN A 21 0.95 14.11 -21.63
CA ASN A 21 1.77 13.59 -22.72
C ASN A 21 2.93 12.74 -22.19
N LEU A 22 3.60 13.18 -21.12
CA LEU A 22 4.69 12.40 -20.52
C LEU A 22 4.19 11.09 -19.89
N LYS A 23 3.01 11.11 -19.23
CA LYS A 23 2.38 9.88 -18.74
C LYS A 23 2.01 8.95 -19.88
N GLN A 24 1.48 9.48 -20.98
CA GLN A 24 1.17 8.68 -22.17
C GLN A 24 2.43 8.02 -22.74
N TYR A 25 3.54 8.75 -22.83
CA TYR A 25 4.83 8.19 -23.24
C TYR A 25 5.28 7.05 -22.30
N LEU A 26 5.16 7.24 -20.98
CA LEU A 26 5.44 6.18 -20.01
C LEU A 26 4.61 4.93 -20.30
N PHE A 27 3.28 5.05 -20.43
CA PHE A 27 2.42 3.90 -20.71
C PHE A 27 2.78 3.18 -22.01
N GLN A 28 3.19 3.91 -23.05
CA GLN A 28 3.63 3.30 -24.31
C GLN A 28 4.92 2.49 -24.19
N LYS A 29 5.78 2.80 -23.21
CA LYS A 29 7.08 2.14 -23.02
C LYS A 29 7.07 1.08 -21.92
N ALA A 30 6.25 1.27 -20.90
CA ALA A 30 6.26 0.49 -19.67
C ALA A 30 5.47 -0.82 -19.74
N THR A 31 4.47 -0.94 -20.63
CA THR A 31 3.43 -1.97 -20.50
C THR A 31 3.76 -3.31 -21.13
N ASP A 32 4.82 -3.38 -21.92
CA ASP A 32 5.11 -4.58 -22.72
C ASP A 32 6.30 -5.38 -22.16
N SER A 33 6.78 -5.01 -20.96
CA SER A 33 7.94 -5.64 -20.31
C SER A 33 7.56 -6.21 -18.94
N SER A 34 7.44 -7.54 -18.87
CA SER A 34 7.25 -8.26 -17.61
C SER A 34 8.37 -7.94 -16.60
N LEU A 35 9.61 -7.84 -17.08
CA LEU A 35 10.78 -7.48 -16.26
C LEU A 35 10.61 -6.10 -15.61
N PHE A 36 10.13 -5.11 -16.38
CA PHE A 36 9.85 -3.77 -15.85
C PHE A 36 8.80 -3.81 -14.75
N HIS A 37 7.70 -4.54 -14.96
CA HIS A 37 6.65 -4.66 -13.95
C HIS A 37 7.14 -5.32 -12.66
N SER A 38 7.95 -6.37 -12.77
CA SER A 38 8.55 -7.02 -11.61
C SER A 38 9.51 -6.08 -10.85
N PHE A 39 10.37 -5.32 -11.53
CA PHE A 39 11.19 -4.29 -10.88
C PHE A 39 10.35 -3.19 -10.24
N PHE A 40 9.23 -2.80 -10.86
CA PHE A 40 8.32 -1.80 -10.33
C PHE A 40 7.58 -2.30 -9.09
N ALA A 41 7.24 -3.58 -9.02
CA ALA A 41 6.53 -4.20 -7.90
C ALA A 41 7.46 -4.62 -6.75
N LYS A 42 8.74 -4.92 -7.02
CA LYS A 42 9.74 -5.38 -6.04
C LYS A 42 9.73 -4.61 -4.70
N PRO A 43 9.58 -3.26 -4.67
CA PRO A 43 9.62 -2.53 -3.40
C PRO A 43 8.50 -2.90 -2.42
N VAL A 44 7.40 -3.55 -2.87
CA VAL A 44 6.35 -4.10 -1.98
C VAL A 44 6.95 -5.02 -0.90
N LEU A 45 8.08 -5.67 -1.18
CA LEU A 45 8.77 -6.58 -0.27
C LEU A 45 9.83 -5.89 0.62
N ASN A 46 10.03 -4.58 0.49
CA ASN A 46 11.06 -3.86 1.27
C ASN A 46 10.75 -3.81 2.77
N PHE A 47 9.50 -4.07 3.16
CA PHE A 47 9.06 -3.98 4.55
C PHE A 47 8.29 -5.24 4.93
N GLU A 48 8.65 -5.81 6.07
CA GLU A 48 7.91 -6.92 6.66
C GLU A 48 6.57 -6.44 7.22
N THR A 49 5.57 -7.31 7.12
CA THR A 49 4.29 -7.09 7.78
C THR A 49 4.51 -7.26 9.28
N PRO A 50 4.06 -6.34 10.17
CA PRO A 50 4.36 -6.36 11.59
C PRO A 50 3.50 -7.39 12.35
N LEU A 51 3.50 -8.62 11.86
CA LEU A 51 2.72 -9.74 12.36
C LEU A 51 3.61 -10.99 12.38
N GLY A 52 3.82 -11.58 13.56
CA GLY A 52 4.60 -12.80 13.73
C GLY A 52 3.81 -14.06 13.36
N MET A 53 4.49 -15.21 13.39
CA MET A 53 3.89 -16.52 13.04
C MET A 53 2.67 -16.91 13.88
N PHE A 54 2.56 -16.42 15.11
CA PHE A 54 1.41 -16.64 16.01
C PHE A 54 0.42 -15.46 16.05
N ALA A 55 0.44 -14.62 15.01
CA ALA A 55 -0.39 -13.41 14.90
C ALA A 55 -0.22 -12.39 16.05
N ASN A 56 0.94 -12.43 16.72
CA ASN A 56 1.37 -11.38 17.64
C ASN A 56 1.97 -10.22 16.84
N PHE A 57 1.73 -8.98 17.28
CA PHE A 57 2.32 -7.81 16.64
C PHE A 57 3.84 -7.82 16.80
N ILE A 58 4.54 -7.51 15.71
CA ILE A 58 5.98 -7.24 15.73
C ILE A 58 6.13 -5.74 15.92
N VAL A 59 6.72 -5.35 17.05
CA VAL A 59 6.95 -3.96 17.44
C VAL A 59 8.44 -3.64 17.47
N ASP A 60 8.78 -2.37 17.26
CA ASP A 60 10.14 -1.88 17.38
C ASP A 60 10.61 -2.00 18.83
N LYS A 61 11.91 -2.30 19.00
CA LYS A 61 12.58 -2.52 20.28
C LYS A 61 13.53 -1.39 20.66
N LYS A 62 13.73 -0.41 19.76
CA LYS A 62 14.72 0.66 19.88
C LYS A 62 14.03 2.02 19.99
N GLU A 63 14.04 2.79 18.91
CA GLU A 63 13.62 4.20 18.91
C GLU A 63 12.11 4.34 19.14
N HIS A 64 11.31 3.46 18.55
CA HIS A 64 9.84 3.44 18.67
C HIS A 64 9.35 2.25 19.50
N LYS A 65 9.89 2.11 20.72
CA LYS A 65 9.66 0.93 21.57
C LYS A 65 8.16 0.63 21.74
N ASP A 66 7.79 -0.63 21.52
CA ASP A 66 6.42 -1.15 21.65
C ASP A 66 5.42 -0.61 20.59
N GLU A 67 5.92 0.09 19.57
CA GLU A 67 5.13 0.58 18.43
C GLU A 67 5.42 -0.20 17.13
N LEU A 68 4.48 -0.16 16.19
CA LEU A 68 4.67 -0.65 14.82
C LEU A 68 4.47 0.48 13.80
N ASP A 69 5.24 0.48 12.71
CA ASP A 69 5.07 1.42 11.60
C ASP A 69 3.92 0.96 10.70
N ILE A 70 2.73 1.56 10.87
CA ILE A 70 1.52 1.19 10.13
C ILE A 70 1.65 1.50 8.62
N LYS A 71 2.50 2.47 8.26
CA LYS A 71 2.69 2.86 6.87
C LYS A 71 3.55 1.83 6.16
N LYS A 72 4.74 1.53 6.68
CA LYS A 72 5.63 0.52 6.09
C LYS A 72 5.02 -0.87 6.14
N GLY A 73 4.41 -1.22 7.28
CA GLY A 73 3.91 -2.55 7.55
C GLY A 73 2.58 -2.93 6.90
N GLY A 74 1.77 -1.96 6.47
CA GLY A 74 0.42 -2.23 5.94
C GLY A 74 0.03 -1.37 4.74
N ILE A 75 0.05 -0.04 4.91
CA ILE A 75 -0.46 0.89 3.89
C ILE A 75 0.39 0.85 2.62
N PHE A 76 1.71 0.87 2.77
CA PHE A 76 2.64 0.95 1.66
C PHE A 76 2.57 -0.29 0.73
N PRO A 77 2.59 -1.54 1.25
CA PRO A 77 2.40 -2.72 0.42
C PRO A 77 1.11 -2.69 -0.41
N ILE A 78 -0.02 -2.31 0.20
CA ILE A 78 -1.30 -2.18 -0.52
C ILE A 78 -1.20 -1.12 -1.61
N VAL A 79 -0.81 0.11 -1.25
CA VAL A 79 -0.73 1.23 -2.21
C VAL A 79 0.20 0.91 -3.37
N HIS A 80 1.37 0.36 -3.09
CA HIS A 80 2.36 0.13 -4.11
C HIS A 80 2.06 -1.11 -4.97
N GLY A 81 1.53 -2.20 -4.38
CA GLY A 81 1.11 -3.38 -5.12
C GLY A 81 -0.06 -3.09 -6.05
N ILE A 82 -1.08 -2.36 -5.57
CA ILE A 82 -2.20 -1.91 -6.41
C ILE A 82 -1.71 -0.98 -7.51
N ARG A 83 -0.74 -0.10 -7.22
CA ARG A 83 -0.11 0.74 -8.25
C ARG A 83 0.60 -0.08 -9.32
N ALA A 84 1.26 -1.19 -8.95
CA ALA A 84 1.93 -2.06 -9.91
C ALA A 84 0.94 -2.78 -10.83
N LEU A 85 -0.12 -3.37 -10.26
CA LEU A 85 -1.21 -3.99 -11.02
C LEU A 85 -1.90 -2.97 -11.94
N ALA A 86 -2.16 -1.75 -11.45
CA ALA A 86 -2.75 -0.69 -12.25
C ALA A 86 -1.86 -0.26 -13.42
N LEU A 87 -0.54 -0.22 -13.24
CA LEU A 87 0.41 0.12 -14.29
C LEU A 87 0.46 -0.96 -15.38
N GLU A 88 0.50 -2.23 -15.00
CA GLU A 88 0.40 -3.37 -15.92
C GLU A 88 -0.90 -3.34 -16.75
N ASN A 89 -2.02 -3.03 -16.10
CA ASN A 89 -3.34 -3.01 -16.72
C ASN A 89 -3.73 -1.64 -17.33
N LYS A 90 -2.76 -0.74 -17.51
CA LYS A 90 -2.95 0.59 -18.15
C LYS A 90 -4.02 1.48 -17.48
N ILE A 91 -4.31 1.26 -16.20
CA ILE A 91 -5.24 2.06 -15.41
C ILE A 91 -4.60 3.41 -15.10
N ARG A 92 -5.29 4.52 -15.38
CA ARG A 92 -4.75 5.89 -15.20
C ARG A 92 -5.18 6.58 -13.91
N LYS A 93 -6.17 6.03 -13.21
CA LYS A 93 -6.64 6.58 -11.91
C LYS A 93 -5.49 6.57 -10.91
N THR A 94 -5.45 7.54 -10.00
CA THR A 94 -4.42 7.68 -8.97
C THR A 94 -4.86 7.17 -7.60
N ASN A 95 -6.16 7.24 -7.32
CA ASN A 95 -6.74 6.76 -6.06
C ASN A 95 -6.67 5.23 -5.97
N THR A 96 -6.15 4.72 -4.85
CA THR A 96 -5.98 3.28 -4.59
C THR A 96 -7.29 2.50 -4.64
N ILE A 97 -8.36 3.00 -4.01
CA ILE A 97 -9.67 2.31 -3.99
C ILE A 97 -10.26 2.26 -5.40
N HIS A 98 -10.17 3.35 -6.17
CA HIS A 98 -10.64 3.35 -7.55
C HIS A 98 -9.85 2.37 -8.43
N ARG A 99 -8.54 2.23 -8.21
CA ARG A 99 -7.73 1.20 -8.89
C ARG A 99 -8.17 -0.20 -8.52
N ILE A 100 -8.45 -0.48 -7.24
CA ILE A 100 -8.94 -1.80 -6.81
C ILE A 100 -10.24 -2.15 -7.53
N LYS A 101 -11.19 -1.19 -7.61
CA LYS A 101 -12.46 -1.39 -8.33
C LYS A 101 -12.24 -1.69 -9.81
N ASP A 102 -11.39 -0.92 -10.48
CA ASP A 102 -11.07 -1.16 -11.90
C ASP A 102 -10.39 -2.52 -12.12
N LEU A 103 -9.46 -2.91 -11.23
CA LEU A 103 -8.81 -4.22 -11.29
C LEU A 103 -9.79 -5.37 -11.04
N GLN A 104 -10.78 -5.16 -10.19
CA GLN A 104 -11.88 -6.10 -9.96
C GLN A 104 -12.75 -6.27 -11.21
N GLU A 105 -13.13 -5.15 -11.85
CA GLU A 105 -13.92 -5.17 -13.09
C GLU A 105 -13.17 -5.87 -14.24
N LEU A 106 -11.84 -5.75 -14.28
CA LEU A 106 -10.98 -6.45 -15.23
C LEU A 106 -10.72 -7.93 -14.87
N GLY A 107 -11.17 -8.39 -13.70
CA GLY A 107 -10.94 -9.76 -13.23
C GLY A 107 -9.51 -10.06 -12.77
N VAL A 108 -8.67 -9.02 -12.58
CA VAL A 108 -7.29 -9.16 -12.04
C VAL A 108 -7.32 -9.48 -10.55
N LEU A 109 -8.29 -8.90 -9.84
CA LEU A 109 -8.60 -9.23 -8.45
C LEU A 109 -10.03 -9.78 -8.39
N ASP A 110 -10.25 -10.84 -7.62
CA ASP A 110 -11.61 -11.30 -7.38
C ASP A 110 -12.38 -10.32 -6.47
N LYS A 111 -13.71 -10.43 -6.49
CA LYS A 111 -14.60 -9.51 -5.78
C LYS A 111 -14.38 -9.53 -4.26
N GLU A 112 -14.26 -10.72 -3.69
CA GLU A 112 -14.12 -10.90 -2.24
C GLU A 112 -12.80 -10.32 -1.76
N PHE A 113 -11.69 -10.67 -2.42
CA PHE A 113 -10.38 -10.16 -2.08
C PHE A 113 -10.26 -8.65 -2.28
N SER A 114 -10.91 -8.11 -3.31
CA SER A 114 -10.98 -6.65 -3.52
C SER A 114 -11.66 -5.93 -2.35
N MET A 115 -12.75 -6.49 -1.81
CA MET A 115 -13.44 -5.94 -0.64
C MET A 115 -12.55 -6.03 0.61
N GLU A 116 -11.92 -7.19 0.87
CA GLU A 116 -10.99 -7.38 1.99
C GLU A 116 -9.84 -6.35 1.97
N ILE A 117 -9.24 -6.10 0.79
CA ILE A 117 -8.15 -5.12 0.63
C ILE A 117 -8.66 -3.69 0.89
N ILE A 118 -9.83 -3.32 0.38
CA ILE A 118 -10.40 -1.97 0.58
C ILE A 118 -10.70 -1.72 2.05
N GLU A 119 -11.34 -2.68 2.74
CA GLU A 119 -11.66 -2.59 4.16
C GLU A 119 -10.40 -2.48 5.01
N THR A 120 -9.41 -3.35 4.74
CA THR A 120 -8.10 -3.31 5.38
C THR A 120 -7.40 -1.96 5.17
N PHE A 121 -7.41 -1.44 3.94
CA PHE A 121 -6.79 -0.16 3.61
C PHE A 121 -7.45 1.00 4.38
N ASN A 122 -8.78 1.03 4.44
CA ASN A 122 -9.53 2.04 5.18
C ASN A 122 -9.28 1.96 6.69
N LEU A 123 -9.24 0.75 7.26
CA LEU A 123 -8.90 0.53 8.66
C LEU A 123 -7.52 1.11 9.00
N LEU A 124 -6.50 0.75 8.21
CA LEU A 124 -5.13 1.22 8.43
C LEU A 124 -5.02 2.75 8.30
N LEU A 125 -5.71 3.36 7.34
CA LEU A 125 -5.76 4.82 7.22
C LEU A 125 -6.47 5.48 8.42
N THR A 126 -7.55 4.88 8.91
CA THR A 126 -8.30 5.37 10.07
C THR A 126 -7.45 5.34 11.33
N LEU A 127 -6.77 4.21 11.60
CA LEU A 127 -5.83 4.09 12.72
C LEU A 127 -4.70 5.11 12.59
N ARG A 128 -4.07 5.22 11.42
CA ARG A 128 -3.01 6.20 11.18
C ARG A 128 -3.47 7.64 11.44
N LEU A 129 -4.69 7.99 11.01
CA LEU A 129 -5.26 9.31 11.26
C LEU A 129 -5.48 9.53 12.76
N LYS A 130 -6.12 8.58 13.45
CA LYS A 130 -6.40 8.64 14.89
C LYS A 130 -5.13 8.91 15.70
N PHE A 131 -4.07 8.12 15.49
CA PHE A 131 -2.81 8.29 16.24
C PHE A 131 -2.10 9.60 15.89
N ARG A 132 -2.13 10.04 14.61
CA ARG A 132 -1.54 11.34 14.26
C ARG A 132 -2.29 12.51 14.88
N LEU A 133 -3.62 12.44 14.98
CA LEU A 133 -4.41 13.46 15.69
C LEU A 133 -4.04 13.51 17.18
N GLN A 134 -3.90 12.35 17.83
CA GLN A 134 -3.43 12.28 19.22
C GLN A 134 -2.05 12.91 19.41
N LYS A 135 -1.10 12.67 18.49
CA LYS A 135 0.23 13.30 18.51
C LYS A 135 0.16 14.81 18.30
N ILE A 136 -0.74 15.31 17.45
CA ILE A 136 -0.98 16.75 17.28
C ILE A 136 -1.45 17.36 18.59
N ASP A 137 -2.45 16.75 19.24
CA ASP A 137 -2.99 17.23 20.52
C ASP A 137 -1.94 17.22 21.63
N ALA A 138 -1.05 16.22 21.62
CA ALA A 138 0.09 16.09 22.54
C ALA A 138 1.30 16.95 22.16
N LYS A 139 1.27 17.66 21.01
CA LYS A 139 2.41 18.43 20.44
C LYS A 139 3.67 17.58 20.20
N GLU A 140 3.48 16.30 19.89
CA GLU A 140 4.54 15.37 19.55
C GLU A 140 4.89 15.38 18.05
N PRO A 141 6.10 14.96 17.65
CA PRO A 141 6.46 14.80 16.26
C PRO A 141 5.53 13.83 15.52
N LEU A 142 5.15 14.17 14.29
CA LEU A 142 4.30 13.30 13.46
C LEU A 142 5.12 12.20 12.81
N ASP A 143 4.70 10.96 13.02
CA ASP A 143 5.28 9.78 12.38
C ASP A 143 4.16 8.81 11.90
N ASN A 144 4.50 7.54 11.67
CA ASN A 144 3.53 6.49 11.32
C ASN A 144 3.53 5.34 12.33
N TYR A 145 4.10 5.55 13.51
CA TYR A 145 4.17 4.54 14.55
C TYR A 145 2.90 4.58 15.38
N ILE A 146 2.36 3.39 15.64
CA ILE A 146 1.20 3.21 16.51
C ILE A 146 1.56 2.19 17.59
N ASN A 147 1.15 2.45 18.83
CA ASN A 147 1.29 1.49 19.91
C ASN A 147 0.05 0.57 19.95
N PRO A 148 0.16 -0.72 19.60
CA PRO A 148 -0.99 -1.61 19.60
C PRO A 148 -1.60 -1.77 20.99
N ASN A 149 -0.85 -1.57 22.07
CA ASN A 149 -1.34 -1.75 23.44
C ASN A 149 -2.39 -0.72 23.84
N THR A 150 -2.39 0.47 23.23
CA THR A 150 -3.37 1.54 23.50
C THR A 150 -4.70 1.34 22.75
N LEU A 151 -4.76 0.38 21.84
CA LEU A 151 -5.98 -0.01 21.15
C LEU A 151 -6.90 -0.82 22.07
N ASN A 152 -8.21 -0.66 21.88
CA ASN A 152 -9.19 -1.55 22.51
C ASN A 152 -9.15 -2.96 21.85
N SER A 153 -9.77 -3.95 22.48
CA SER A 153 -9.73 -5.34 22.00
C SER A 153 -10.23 -5.50 20.56
N LEU A 154 -11.32 -4.83 20.20
CA LEU A 154 -11.87 -4.87 18.85
C LEU A 154 -10.89 -4.26 17.82
N GLU A 155 -10.32 -3.10 18.12
CA GLU A 155 -9.32 -2.46 17.25
C GLU A 155 -8.06 -3.32 17.08
N LYS A 156 -7.62 -4.00 18.14
CA LYS A 156 -6.49 -4.95 18.08
C LYS A 156 -6.80 -6.13 17.16
N ASP A 157 -7.99 -6.72 17.30
CA ASP A 157 -8.38 -7.88 16.48
C ASP A 157 -8.55 -7.47 15.01
N LEU A 158 -9.20 -6.35 14.74
CA LEU A 158 -9.31 -5.79 13.39
C LEU A 158 -7.94 -5.49 12.77
N LEU A 159 -7.02 -4.87 13.52
CA LEU A 159 -5.67 -4.60 13.03
C LEU A 159 -4.92 -5.90 12.73
N ARG A 160 -5.04 -6.91 13.59
CA ARG A 160 -4.42 -8.22 13.39
C ARG A 160 -4.93 -8.89 12.12
N ASP A 161 -6.24 -8.90 11.91
CA ASP A 161 -6.85 -9.51 10.74
C ASP A 161 -6.53 -8.72 9.46
N GLY A 162 -6.54 -7.39 9.52
CA GLY A 162 -6.09 -6.53 8.43
C GLY A 162 -4.64 -6.82 8.02
N LEU A 163 -3.72 -7.03 8.98
CA LEU A 163 -2.34 -7.39 8.66
C LEU A 163 -2.22 -8.79 8.01
N LYS A 164 -3.11 -9.74 8.32
CA LYS A 164 -3.16 -11.02 7.57
C LYS A 164 -3.56 -10.80 6.11
N ILE A 165 -4.51 -9.89 5.85
CA ILE A 165 -4.88 -9.51 4.47
C ILE A 165 -3.72 -8.82 3.76
N VAL A 166 -2.96 -7.95 4.42
CA VAL A 166 -1.75 -7.36 3.86
C VAL A 166 -0.75 -8.45 3.46
N ASP A 167 -0.51 -9.44 4.31
CA ASP A 167 0.42 -10.54 4.01
C ASP A 167 -0.08 -11.41 2.83
N LYS A 168 -1.38 -11.74 2.81
CA LYS A 168 -2.03 -12.41 1.67
C LYS A 168 -1.83 -11.60 0.38
N PHE A 169 -2.00 -10.28 0.42
CA PHE A 169 -1.79 -9.40 -0.72
C PHE A 169 -0.33 -9.33 -1.17
N LYS A 170 0.64 -9.25 -0.24
CA LYS A 170 2.06 -9.32 -0.58
C LYS A 170 2.40 -10.63 -1.30
N LYS A 171 1.89 -11.77 -0.81
CA LYS A 171 2.07 -13.08 -1.45
C LYS A 171 1.47 -13.13 -2.85
N PHE A 172 0.27 -12.58 -3.03
CA PHE A 172 -0.36 -12.44 -4.35
C PHE A 172 0.53 -11.64 -5.31
N ILE A 173 1.01 -10.46 -4.90
CA ILE A 173 1.91 -9.61 -5.70
C ILE A 173 3.21 -10.34 -6.04
N SER A 174 3.82 -11.03 -5.08
CA SER A 174 5.05 -11.81 -5.30
C SER A 174 4.86 -12.91 -6.33
N PHE A 175 3.73 -13.61 -6.28
CA PHE A 175 3.41 -14.66 -7.24
C PHE A 175 3.14 -14.08 -8.62
N HIS A 176 2.26 -13.07 -8.72
CA HIS A 176 1.85 -12.42 -9.96
C HIS A 176 3.05 -11.87 -10.74
N PHE A 177 3.96 -11.15 -10.06
CA PHE A 177 5.14 -10.55 -10.68
C PHE A 177 6.42 -11.40 -10.57
N LYS A 178 6.33 -12.65 -10.09
CA LYS A 178 7.47 -13.59 -9.94
C LYS A 178 8.65 -13.00 -9.15
N LEU A 179 8.37 -12.25 -8.10
CA LEU A 179 9.40 -11.48 -7.37
C LEU A 179 10.41 -12.35 -6.62
N ASN A 180 10.06 -13.59 -6.30
CA ASN A 180 10.96 -14.52 -5.60
C ASN A 180 12.04 -15.14 -6.50
N GLN A 181 11.97 -14.91 -7.82
CA GLN A 181 12.93 -15.42 -8.81
C GLN A 181 13.94 -14.35 -9.24
N MET A 182 13.94 -13.18 -8.57
CA MET A 182 14.72 -11.97 -8.90
C MET A 182 15.79 -11.62 -7.87
#